data_AF-A0A7T5URD7-F1
#
_entry.id   AF-A0A7T5URD7-F1
#
_cell.length_a   1.000
_cell.length_b   1.000
_cell.length_c   1.000
_cell.angle_alpha   90.00
_cell.angle_beta   90.00
_cell.angle_gamma   90.00
#
_symmetry.space_group_name_H-M   'P 1'
#
loop_
_entity.id
_entity.type
_entity.pdbx_description
1 polymer ?
#
loop_
_entity_poly.entity_id
_entity_poly.type
_entity_poly.pdbx_seq_one_letter_code
_entity_poly.pdbx_strand_id
1 'polypeptide(L)'
;MNINATLLGQMITFAVFVWFTMKFVWPMINEILLERQKKIGEGLAAAESGHKILSEAKKESVVKINSAKRQGEDIIANANHLASQIIDEAKELALKEKEAIIASGHLQINRELQQAKIDLQNDLADLVIRGVEKVLSRAINPNDHRELLNKLSQKL
;
A
#
# COMPACT_ATOMS: atom_id res chain seq x y z
N MET A 1 88.93 -50.93 45.02
CA MET A 1 88.30 -51.35 43.74
C MET A 1 88.87 -50.44 42.66
N ASN A 2 89.80 -50.96 41.86
CA ASN A 2 90.57 -50.14 40.92
C ASN A 2 89.66 -49.64 39.80
N ILE A 3 89.82 -48.37 39.44
CA ILE A 3 89.24 -47.81 38.22
C ILE A 3 89.85 -48.58 37.05
N ASN A 4 89.10 -49.53 36.49
CA ASN A 4 89.49 -50.27 35.31
C ASN A 4 89.00 -49.54 34.06
N ALA A 5 89.74 -49.68 32.94
CA ALA A 5 89.43 -49.05 31.65
C ALA A 5 87.99 -49.33 31.15
N THR A 6 87.38 -50.43 31.58
CA THR A 6 85.98 -50.78 31.31
C THR A 6 84.97 -49.79 31.91
N LEU A 7 85.23 -49.26 33.12
CA LEU A 7 84.35 -48.31 33.80
C LEU A 7 84.41 -46.92 33.11
N LEU A 8 85.60 -46.53 32.66
CA LEU A 8 85.81 -45.34 31.84
C LEU A 8 85.10 -45.45 30.49
N GLY A 9 85.21 -46.61 29.82
CA GLY A 9 84.47 -46.88 28.59
C GLY A 9 82.95 -46.81 28.76
N GLN A 10 82.42 -47.43 29.83
CA GLN A 10 80.98 -47.36 30.16
C GLN A 10 80.50 -45.94 30.43
N MET A 11 81.28 -45.11 31.15
CA MET A 11 80.94 -43.71 31.37
C MET A 11 80.91 -42.89 30.07
N ILE A 12 81.87 -43.12 29.16
CA ILE A 12 81.89 -42.44 27.85
C ILE A 12 80.68 -42.87 27.01
N THR A 13 80.36 -44.16 26.95
CA THR A 13 79.17 -44.65 26.22
C THR A 13 77.88 -44.09 26.82
N PHE A 14 77.76 -44.03 28.14
CA PHE A 14 76.61 -43.44 28.82
C PHE A 14 76.49 -41.93 28.53
N ALA A 15 77.61 -41.20 28.58
CA ALA A 15 77.63 -39.76 28.28
C ALA A 15 77.22 -39.48 26.82
N VAL A 16 77.70 -40.28 25.85
CA VAL A 16 77.29 -40.15 24.44
C VAL A 16 75.82 -40.49 24.26
N PHE A 17 75.29 -41.50 24.95
CA PHE A 17 73.86 -41.85 24.91
C PHE A 17 72.97 -40.75 25.49
N VAL A 18 73.34 -40.18 26.63
CA VAL A 18 72.63 -39.04 27.24
C VAL A 18 72.66 -37.82 26.32
N TRP A 19 73.81 -37.53 25.72
CA TRP A 19 73.93 -36.44 24.76
C TRP A 19 73.06 -36.65 23.51
N PHE A 20 73.05 -37.86 22.95
CA PHE A 20 72.21 -38.21 21.81
C PHE A 20 70.71 -38.09 22.13
N THR A 21 70.29 -38.62 23.28
CA THR A 21 68.89 -38.55 23.71
C THR A 21 68.45 -37.12 24.00
N MET A 22 69.30 -36.29 24.63
CA MET A 22 69.01 -34.87 24.82
C MET A 22 68.93 -34.10 23.49
N LYS A 23 69.81 -34.41 22.52
CA LYS A 23 69.87 -33.67 21.26
C LYS A 23 68.80 -34.08 20.25
N PHE A 24 68.38 -35.35 20.23
CA PHE A 24 67.46 -35.87 19.20
C PHE A 24 66.10 -36.30 19.76
N VAL A 25 66.06 -37.01 20.89
CA VAL A 25 64.81 -37.58 21.42
C VAL A 25 63.98 -36.52 22.15
N TRP A 26 64.63 -35.72 23.01
CA TRP A 26 63.94 -34.67 23.77
C TRP A 26 63.25 -33.61 22.91
N PRO A 27 63.89 -33.03 21.87
CA PRO A 27 63.19 -32.05 21.02
C PRO A 27 62.02 -32.65 20.26
N MET A 28 62.14 -33.89 19.76
CA MET A 28 61.05 -34.56 19.04
C MET A 28 59.82 -34.79 19.93
N ILE A 29 60.02 -35.18 21.20
CA ILE A 29 58.91 -35.36 22.15
C ILE A 29 58.25 -34.01 22.49
N ASN A 30 59.06 -32.98 22.75
CA ASN A 30 58.54 -31.65 23.06
C ASN A 30 57.76 -31.05 21.89
N GLU A 31 58.21 -31.24 20.66
CA GLU A 31 57.50 -30.74 19.46
C GLU A 31 56.10 -31.36 19.35
N ILE A 32 55.97 -32.68 19.54
CA ILE A 32 54.67 -33.38 19.50
C ILE A 32 53.75 -32.90 20.62
N LEU A 33 54.28 -32.67 21.82
CA LEU A 33 53.50 -32.17 22.95
C LEU A 33 53.03 -30.72 22.72
N LEU A 34 53.92 -29.86 22.22
CA LEU A 34 53.59 -28.47 21.88
C LEU A 34 52.55 -28.39 20.76
N GLU A 35 52.65 -29.24 19.73
CA GLU A 35 51.67 -29.29 18.65
C GLU A 35 50.28 -29.71 19.16
N ARG A 36 50.23 -30.71 20.06
CA ARG A 36 48.97 -31.11 20.72
C ARG A 36 48.39 -30.01 21.58
N GLN A 37 49.21 -29.35 22.40
CA GLN A 37 48.78 -28.24 23.25
C GLN A 37 48.24 -27.08 22.40
N LYS A 38 48.93 -26.76 21.30
CA LYS A 38 48.50 -25.72 20.36
C LYS A 38 47.17 -26.08 19.70
N LYS A 39 47.00 -27.30 19.18
CA LYS A 39 45.74 -27.76 18.58
C LYS A 39 44.56 -27.71 19.54
N ILE A 40 44.77 -28.09 20.81
CA ILE A 40 43.72 -28.01 21.84
C ILE A 40 43.39 -26.55 22.15
N GLY A 41 44.39 -25.69 22.30
CA GLY A 41 44.20 -24.26 22.55
C GLY A 41 43.45 -23.56 21.42
N GLU A 42 43.85 -23.80 20.18
CA GLU A 42 43.18 -23.27 18.98
C GLU A 42 41.74 -23.80 18.86
N GLY A 43 41.53 -25.09 19.10
CA GLY A 43 40.19 -25.70 19.07
C GLY A 43 39.27 -25.12 20.14
N LEU A 44 39.75 -24.94 21.36
CA LEU A 44 38.97 -24.36 22.46
C LEU A 44 38.64 -22.89 22.19
N ALA A 45 39.62 -22.10 21.73
CA ALA A 45 39.42 -20.70 21.38
C ALA A 45 38.44 -20.54 20.21
N ALA A 46 38.52 -21.42 19.19
CA ALA A 46 37.57 -21.43 18.08
C ALA A 46 36.15 -21.79 18.54
N ALA A 47 36.02 -22.77 19.45
CA ALA A 47 34.72 -23.15 20.00
C ALA A 47 34.09 -22.00 20.82
N GLU A 48 34.87 -21.34 21.68
CA GLU A 48 34.39 -20.20 22.48
C GLU A 48 33.98 -19.02 21.58
N SER A 49 34.81 -18.68 20.59
CA SER A 49 34.49 -17.66 19.58
C SER A 49 33.22 -18.02 18.81
N GLY A 50 33.08 -19.27 18.37
CA GLY A 50 31.90 -19.76 17.68
C GLY A 50 30.62 -19.65 18.52
N HIS A 51 30.68 -20.01 19.81
CA HIS A 51 29.57 -19.83 20.73
C HIS A 51 29.20 -18.36 20.94
N LYS A 52 30.19 -17.47 21.04
CA LYS A 52 29.96 -16.03 21.17
C LYS A 52 29.27 -15.46 19.93
N ILE A 53 29.79 -15.76 18.74
CA ILE A 53 29.22 -15.34 17.45
C ILE A 53 27.80 -15.87 17.31
N LEU A 54 27.56 -17.14 17.63
CA LEU A 54 26.22 -17.74 17.58
C LEU A 54 25.23 -17.01 18.51
N SER A 55 25.64 -16.74 19.75
CA SER A 55 24.83 -16.01 20.72
C SER A 55 24.52 -14.59 20.24
N GLU A 56 25.51 -13.89 19.68
CA GLU A 56 25.34 -12.55 19.14
C GLU A 56 24.43 -12.52 17.91
N ALA A 57 24.66 -13.41 16.94
CA ALA A 57 23.81 -13.57 15.77
C ALA A 57 22.37 -13.92 16.14
N LYS A 58 22.16 -14.75 17.18
CA LYS A 58 20.81 -15.06 17.68
C LYS A 58 20.13 -13.83 18.28
N LYS A 59 20.85 -13.02 19.06
CA LYS A 59 20.33 -11.76 19.60
C LYS A 59 19.97 -10.79 18.47
N GLU A 60 20.85 -10.60 17.50
CA GLU A 60 20.62 -9.73 16.36
C GLU A 60 19.42 -10.19 15.52
N SER A 61 19.29 -11.50 15.29
CA SER A 61 18.15 -12.09 14.59
C SER A 61 16.83 -11.79 15.29
N VAL A 62 16.76 -11.96 16.62
CA VAL A 62 15.56 -11.63 17.40
C VAL A 62 15.23 -10.14 17.30
N VAL A 63 16.23 -9.27 17.38
CA VAL A 63 16.04 -7.82 17.21
C VAL A 63 15.50 -7.49 15.81
N LYS A 64 16.06 -8.08 14.75
CA LYS A 64 15.60 -7.87 13.37
C LYS A 64 14.17 -8.36 13.18
N ILE A 65 13.82 -9.53 13.69
CA ILE A 65 12.45 -10.07 13.61
C ILE A 65 11.46 -9.15 14.33
N ASN A 66 11.80 -8.71 15.55
CA ASN A 66 10.94 -7.81 16.31
C ASN A 66 10.80 -6.43 15.63
N SER A 67 11.88 -5.90 15.05
CA SER A 67 11.85 -4.65 14.29
C SER A 67 10.98 -4.79 13.04
N ALA A 68 11.15 -5.86 12.27
CA ALA A 68 10.34 -6.14 11.09
C ALA A 68 8.85 -6.31 11.43
N LYS A 69 8.54 -6.96 12.56
CA LYS A 69 7.16 -7.09 13.04
C LYS A 69 6.54 -5.72 13.37
N ARG A 70 7.27 -4.87 14.10
CA ARG A 70 6.81 -3.49 14.41
C ARG A 70 6.59 -2.68 13.14
N GLN A 71 7.55 -2.71 12.21
CA GLN A 71 7.39 -2.03 10.91
C GLN A 71 6.17 -2.54 10.14
N GLY A 72 5.92 -3.86 10.17
CA GLY A 72 4.72 -4.44 9.56
C GLY A 72 3.42 -3.96 10.22
N GLU A 73 3.38 -3.91 11.55
CA GLU A 73 2.24 -3.36 12.32
C GLU A 73 2.00 -1.88 11.98
N ASP A 74 3.07 -1.08 11.90
CA ASP A 74 3.01 0.34 11.52
C ASP A 74 2.49 0.53 10.09
N ILE A 75 2.95 -0.29 9.13
CA ILE A 75 2.46 -0.25 7.75
C ILE A 75 0.96 -0.55 7.70
N ILE A 76 0.50 -1.58 8.43
CA ILE A 76 -0.91 -1.95 8.48
C ILE A 76 -1.74 -0.82 9.12
N ALA A 77 -1.26 -0.23 10.20
CA ALA A 77 -1.93 0.88 10.87
C ALA A 77 -2.06 2.10 9.93
N ASN A 78 -0.98 2.46 9.24
CA ASN A 78 -0.97 3.56 8.26
C ASN A 78 -1.90 3.28 7.07
N ALA A 79 -1.93 2.04 6.56
CA ALA A 79 -2.82 1.65 5.48
C ALA A 79 -4.29 1.75 5.89
N ASN A 80 -4.64 1.32 7.11
CA ASN A 80 -6.00 1.44 7.64
C ASN A 80 -6.40 2.92 7.84
N HIS A 81 -5.48 3.76 8.33
CA HIS A 81 -5.72 5.19 8.48
C HIS A 81 -5.99 5.84 7.12
N LEU A 82 -5.13 5.58 6.13
CA LEU A 82 -5.30 6.10 4.77
C LEU A 82 -6.61 5.60 4.13
N ALA A 83 -6.96 4.33 4.33
CA ALA A 83 -8.23 3.78 3.84
C ALA A 83 -9.43 4.51 4.46
N SER A 84 -9.40 4.79 5.77
CA SER A 84 -10.47 5.57 6.42
C SER A 84 -10.55 6.98 5.85
N GLN A 85 -9.41 7.66 5.66
CA GLN A 85 -9.37 8.99 5.07
C GLN A 85 -9.95 9.01 3.66
N ILE A 86 -9.56 8.05 2.80
CA ILE A 86 -10.11 7.91 1.44
C ILE A 86 -11.62 7.71 1.48
N ILE A 87 -12.12 6.87 2.39
CA ILE A 87 -13.57 6.62 2.53
C ILE A 87 -14.29 7.91 2.95
N ASP A 88 -13.73 8.68 3.87
CA ASP A 88 -14.36 9.90 4.35
C ASP A 88 -14.31 11.03 3.31
N GLU A 89 -13.20 11.18 2.59
CA GLU A 89 -13.09 12.07 1.42
C GLU A 89 -14.09 11.68 0.33
N ALA A 90 -14.20 10.38 0.02
CA ALA A 90 -15.15 9.88 -0.98
C ALA A 90 -16.60 10.15 -0.57
N LYS A 91 -16.95 10.01 0.72
CA LYS A 91 -18.28 10.38 1.22
C LYS A 91 -18.54 11.88 1.08
N GLU A 92 -17.57 12.72 1.38
CA GLU A 92 -17.72 14.18 1.26
C GLU A 92 -17.95 14.57 -0.22
N LEU A 93 -17.16 14.01 -1.13
CA LEU A 93 -17.34 14.21 -2.57
C LEU A 93 -18.70 13.71 -3.05
N ALA A 94 -19.15 12.54 -2.59
CA ALA A 94 -20.46 12.00 -2.94
C ALA A 94 -21.61 12.89 -2.44
N LEU A 95 -21.48 13.51 -1.25
CA LEU A 95 -22.47 14.45 -0.74
C LEU A 95 -22.52 15.73 -1.59
N LYS A 96 -21.35 16.29 -1.94
CA LYS A 96 -21.25 17.46 -2.83
C LYS A 96 -21.85 17.18 -4.20
N GLU A 97 -21.54 16.03 -4.79
CA GLU A 97 -22.08 15.62 -6.09
C GLU A 97 -23.59 15.42 -6.02
N LYS A 98 -24.10 14.78 -4.95
CA LYS A 98 -25.54 14.65 -4.71
C LYS A 98 -26.23 16.01 -4.67
N GLU A 99 -25.69 16.98 -3.94
CA GLU A 99 -26.24 18.33 -3.86
C GLU A 99 -26.23 19.02 -5.22
N ALA A 100 -25.14 18.89 -5.99
CA ALA A 100 -25.03 19.43 -7.33
C ALA A 100 -26.08 18.82 -8.30
N ILE A 101 -26.28 17.49 -8.24
CA ILE A 101 -27.30 16.79 -9.04
C ILE A 101 -28.70 17.28 -8.68
N ILE A 102 -29.02 17.40 -7.39
CA ILE A 102 -30.33 17.89 -6.93
C ILE A 102 -30.56 19.34 -7.40
N ALA A 103 -29.56 20.21 -7.26
CA ALA A 103 -29.65 21.60 -7.71
C ALA A 103 -29.87 21.68 -9.24
N SER A 104 -29.14 20.89 -10.01
CA SER A 104 -29.32 20.77 -11.46
C SER A 104 -30.71 20.25 -11.83
N GLY A 105 -31.20 19.23 -11.12
CA GLY A 105 -32.57 18.70 -11.29
C GLY A 105 -33.64 19.76 -11.05
N HIS A 106 -33.51 20.57 -10.00
CA HIS A 106 -34.42 21.70 -9.76
C HIS A 106 -34.39 22.75 -10.87
N LEU A 107 -33.21 23.05 -11.43
CA LEU A 107 -33.10 23.95 -12.58
C LEU A 107 -33.79 23.37 -13.82
N GLN A 108 -33.64 22.07 -14.06
CA GLN A 108 -34.29 21.39 -15.18
C GLN A 108 -35.81 21.36 -15.04
N ILE A 109 -36.33 21.01 -13.85
CA ILE A 109 -37.77 21.05 -13.55
C ILE A 109 -38.34 22.46 -13.76
N ASN A 110 -37.63 23.50 -13.30
CA ASN A 110 -38.09 24.88 -13.50
C ASN A 110 -38.15 25.25 -14.99
N ARG A 111 -37.16 24.82 -15.79
CA ARG A 111 -37.17 25.04 -17.25
C ARG A 111 -38.34 24.31 -17.91
N GLU A 112 -38.55 23.05 -17.56
CA GLU A 112 -39.68 22.26 -18.07
C GLU A 112 -41.03 22.86 -17.69
N LEU A 113 -41.18 23.38 -16.47
CA LEU A 113 -42.39 24.09 -16.05
C LEU A 113 -42.63 25.37 -16.85
N GLN A 114 -41.58 26.14 -17.16
CA GLN A 114 -41.74 27.33 -18.01
C GLN A 114 -42.14 26.93 -19.44
N GLN A 115 -41.52 25.88 -19.99
CA GLN A 115 -41.88 25.37 -21.31
C GLN A 115 -43.32 24.88 -21.34
N ALA A 116 -43.74 24.06 -20.36
CA ALA A 116 -45.11 23.56 -20.26
C ALA A 116 -46.14 24.70 -20.11
N LYS A 117 -45.80 25.80 -19.43
CA LYS A 117 -46.65 27.00 -19.36
C LYS A 117 -46.80 27.68 -20.71
N ILE A 118 -45.73 27.78 -21.49
CA ILE A 118 -45.76 28.35 -22.84
C ILE A 118 -46.63 27.47 -23.73
N ASP A 119 -46.44 26.15 -23.68
CA ASP A 119 -47.21 25.19 -24.46
C ASP A 119 -48.71 25.27 -24.10
N LEU A 120 -49.04 25.36 -22.80
CA LEU A 120 -50.42 25.54 -22.33
C LEU A 120 -51.04 26.87 -22.80
N GLN A 121 -50.27 27.95 -22.87
CA GLN A 121 -50.76 29.23 -23.40
C GLN A 121 -51.08 29.14 -24.89
N ASN A 122 -50.26 28.42 -25.65
CA ASN A 122 -50.51 28.17 -27.07
C ASN A 122 -51.78 27.33 -27.27
N ASP A 123 -51.95 26.26 -26.49
CA ASP A 123 -53.14 25.41 -26.52
C ASP A 123 -54.41 26.19 -26.14
N LEU A 124 -54.32 27.08 -25.15
CA LEU A 124 -55.42 27.94 -24.75
C LEU A 124 -55.78 28.96 -25.85
N ALA A 125 -54.78 29.55 -26.51
CA ALA A 125 -55.01 30.46 -27.62
C ALA A 125 -55.75 29.77 -28.78
N ASP A 126 -55.36 28.53 -29.14
CA ASP A 126 -56.06 27.72 -30.15
C ASP A 126 -57.51 27.41 -29.72
N LEU A 127 -57.71 27.04 -28.44
CA LEU A 127 -59.05 26.78 -27.91
C LEU A 127 -59.94 28.02 -27.92
N VAL A 128 -59.41 29.20 -27.59
CA VAL A 128 -60.13 30.48 -27.62
C VAL A 128 -60.53 30.84 -29.05
N ILE A 129 -59.64 30.68 -30.04
CA ILE A 129 -59.95 30.92 -31.45
C ILE A 129 -61.09 30.01 -31.91
N ARG A 130 -61.00 28.70 -31.64
CA ARG A 130 -62.09 27.74 -31.96
C ARG A 130 -63.39 28.08 -31.25
N GLY A 131 -63.33 28.56 -30.01
CA GLY A 131 -64.48 29.02 -29.25
C GLY A 131 -65.13 30.26 -29.88
N VAL A 132 -64.32 31.24 -30.28
CA VAL A 132 -64.79 32.45 -30.98
C VAL A 132 -65.39 32.09 -32.33
N GLU A 133 -64.78 31.20 -33.12
CA GLU A 133 -65.37 30.69 -34.37
C GLU A 133 -66.73 30.02 -34.13
N LYS A 134 -66.86 29.22 -33.07
CA LYS A 134 -68.12 28.55 -32.71
C LYS A 134 -69.21 29.53 -32.26
N VAL A 135 -68.85 30.57 -31.51
CA VAL A 135 -69.79 31.62 -31.08
C VAL A 135 -70.17 32.51 -32.27
N LEU A 136 -69.20 32.92 -33.10
CA LEU A 136 -69.45 33.73 -34.29
C LEU A 136 -70.32 32.99 -35.30
N SER A 137 -70.05 31.72 -35.57
CA SER A 137 -70.90 30.89 -36.45
C SER A 137 -72.33 30.72 -35.91
N ARG A 138 -72.54 30.79 -34.59
CA ARG A 138 -73.87 30.74 -33.96
C ARG A 138 -74.55 32.12 -33.88
N ALA A 139 -73.77 33.19 -33.79
CA ALA A 139 -74.24 34.58 -33.74
C ALA A 139 -74.52 35.17 -35.13
N ILE A 140 -73.91 34.63 -36.19
CA ILE A 140 -74.26 34.96 -37.58
C ILE A 140 -75.66 34.42 -37.85
N ASN A 141 -76.64 35.28 -37.65
CA ASN A 141 -78.03 35.07 -37.98
C ASN A 141 -78.21 35.33 -39.49
N PRO A 142 -78.97 34.53 -40.26
CA PRO A 142 -79.27 34.80 -41.66
C PRO A 142 -79.84 36.20 -41.98
N ASN A 143 -80.27 36.97 -40.97
CA ASN A 143 -80.70 38.35 -41.13
C ASN A 143 -79.55 39.37 -41.30
N ASP A 144 -78.34 39.12 -40.76
CA ASP A 144 -77.19 40.04 -40.88
C ASP A 144 -76.53 39.97 -42.27
N HIS A 145 -76.76 38.87 -42.99
CA HIS A 145 -76.24 38.67 -44.34
C HIS A 145 -76.84 39.64 -45.36
N ARG A 146 -78.08 40.12 -45.14
CA ARG A 146 -78.73 41.10 -46.04
C ARG A 146 -78.26 42.53 -45.82
N GLU A 147 -77.90 42.91 -44.60
CA GLU A 147 -77.47 44.28 -44.29
C GLU A 147 -76.01 44.54 -44.74
N LEU A 148 -75.13 43.55 -44.63
CA LEU A 148 -73.74 43.65 -45.09
C LEU A 148 -73.63 43.62 -46.62
N LEU A 149 -74.45 42.82 -47.31
CA LEU A 149 -74.52 42.82 -48.77
C LEU A 149 -75.12 44.14 -49.31
N ASN A 150 -76.10 44.73 -48.62
CA ASN A 150 -76.62 46.06 -48.98
C ASN A 150 -75.60 47.18 -48.76
N LYS A 151 -74.81 47.16 -47.69
CA LYS A 151 -73.74 48.16 -47.44
C LYS A 151 -72.56 48.05 -48.42
N LEU A 152 -72.26 46.86 -48.95
CA LEU A 152 -71.24 46.67 -49.99
C LEU A 152 -71.75 47.06 -51.39
N SER A 153 -73.04 46.84 -51.67
CA SER A 153 -73.70 47.28 -52.91
C SER A 153 -73.87 48.81 -53.03
N GLN A 154 -73.74 49.55 -51.92
CA GLN A 154 -73.91 51.01 -51.89
C GLN A 154 -72.58 51.79 -51.97
N LYS A 155 -71.45 51.08 -52.06
CA LYS A 155 -70.09 51.65 -52.13
C LYS A 155 -69.35 51.33 -53.44
N LEU A 156 -70.07 50.80 -54.44
CA LEU A 156 -69.74 50.78 -55.86
C LEU A 156 -70.75 51.66 -56.60
#